data_AF-A0A3C1BIV3-F1
#
_entry.id   AF-A0A3C1BIV3-F1
#
_cell.length_a   1.000
_cell.length_b   1.000
_cell.length_c   1.000
_cell.angle_alpha   90.00
_cell.angle_beta   90.00
_cell.angle_gamma   90.00
#
_symmetry.space_group_name_H-M   'P 1'
#
loop_
_entity.id
_entity.type
_entity.pdbx_description
1 polymer ?
#
loop_
_entity_poly.entity_id
_entity_poly.type
_entity_poly.pdbx_seq_one_letter_code
_entity_poly.pdbx_strand_id
1 'polypeptide(L)'
;MDAQDKQILTQLKVKRVRLLVELERVEIAIKAFENIRDIDPLDALPYLMDEVEQDMDELAVATLMYNPKMTAEKKILFVLGKIKRGTALDITEYLLRVDKDIKDGKALYERITYVSSRMFKFDKLAVSKDGKKNVYYLK
;
A
#
# COMPACT_ATOMS: atom_id res chain seq x y z
N MET A 1 -11.65 2.05 33.67
CA MET A 1 -11.56 3.13 32.68
C MET A 1 -12.94 3.71 32.52
N ASP A 2 -13.12 4.94 33.00
CA ASP A 2 -14.40 5.63 32.86
C ASP A 2 -14.65 6.01 31.38
N ALA A 3 -15.85 6.51 31.08
CA ALA A 3 -16.21 6.91 29.71
C ALA A 3 -15.39 8.10 29.18
N GLN A 4 -14.92 8.97 30.08
CA GLN A 4 -14.11 10.16 29.82
C GLN A 4 -12.66 9.77 29.49
N ASP A 5 -12.08 8.77 30.17
CA ASP A 5 -10.76 8.20 29.86
C ASP A 5 -10.70 7.63 28.43
N LYS A 6 -11.77 6.96 28.00
CA LYS A 6 -11.87 6.39 26.64
C LYS A 6 -11.98 7.49 25.58
N GLN A 7 -12.66 8.58 25.90
CA GLN A 7 -12.78 9.72 25.01
C GLN A 7 -11.45 10.47 24.86
N ILE A 8 -10.72 10.67 25.97
CA ILE A 8 -9.37 11.25 26.00
C ILE A 8 -8.41 10.39 25.20
N LEU A 9 -8.42 9.06 25.39
CA LEU A 9 -7.57 8.13 24.64
C LEU A 9 -7.84 8.19 23.12
N THR A 10 -9.10 8.36 22.74
CA THR A 10 -9.49 8.47 21.32
C THR A 10 -8.98 9.78 20.71
N GLN A 11 -9.10 10.89 21.44
CA GLN A 11 -8.55 12.18 21.03
C GLN A 11 -7.02 12.13 20.92
N LEU A 12 -6.34 11.47 21.85
CA LEU A 12 -4.88 11.28 21.79
C LEU A 12 -4.46 10.42 20.59
N LYS A 13 -5.21 9.38 20.24
CA LYS A 13 -4.97 8.57 19.03
C LYS A 13 -5.14 9.39 17.75
N VAL A 14 -6.18 10.21 17.67
CA VAL A 14 -6.39 11.11 16.53
C VAL A 14 -5.26 12.15 16.43
N LYS A 15 -4.86 12.73 17.57
CA LYS A 15 -3.75 13.68 17.64
C LYS A 15 -2.42 13.04 17.21
N ARG A 16 -2.15 11.80 17.62
CA ARG A 16 -0.99 11.03 17.18
C ARG A 16 -0.95 10.85 15.66
N VAL A 17 -2.09 10.51 15.05
CA VAL A 17 -2.18 10.35 13.58
C VAL A 17 -1.89 11.67 12.87
N ARG A 18 -2.46 12.79 13.35
CA ARG A 18 -2.20 14.11 12.76
C ARG A 18 -0.71 14.49 12.85
N LEU A 19 -0.08 14.28 14.01
CA LEU A 19 1.34 14.60 14.21
C LEU A 19 2.26 13.76 13.31
N LEU A 20 1.92 12.50 13.04
CA LEU A 20 2.68 11.66 12.10
C LEU A 20 2.59 12.19 10.67
N VAL A 21 1.42 12.66 10.24
CA VAL A 21 1.24 13.28 8.92
C VAL A 21 2.00 14.61 8.81
N GLU A 22 2.05 15.39 9.89
CA GLU A 22 2.84 16.64 9.93
C GLU A 22 4.35 16.34 9.87
N LEU A 23 4.82 15.33 10.59
CA LEU A 23 6.22 14.90 10.55
C LEU A 23 6.62 14.42 9.14
N GLU A 24 5.77 13.63 8.49
CA GLU A 24 5.98 13.15 7.12
C GLU A 24 6.15 14.31 6.12
N ARG A 25 5.36 15.38 6.26
CA ARG A 25 5.48 16.58 5.41
C ARG A 25 6.80 17.31 5.64
N VAL A 26 7.26 17.39 6.89
CA VAL A 26 8.53 18.03 7.24
C VAL A 26 9.71 17.22 6.68
N GLU A 27 9.68 15.89 6.77
CA GLU A 27 10.72 15.04 6.21
C GLU A 27 10.83 15.13 4.68
N ILE A 28 9.69 15.26 3.98
CA ILE A 28 9.66 15.52 2.53
C ILE A 28 10.33 16.86 2.21
N ALA A 29 10.01 17.91 2.98
CA ALA A 29 10.61 19.22 2.77
C ALA A 29 12.13 19.21 3.04
N ILE A 30 12.57 18.53 4.10
CA ILE A 30 14.00 18.38 4.41
C ILE A 30 14.72 17.69 3.25
N LYS A 31 14.21 16.56 2.75
CA LYS A 31 14.83 15.85 1.62
C LYS A 31 14.83 16.65 0.32
N ALA A 32 13.77 17.42 0.07
CA ALA A 32 13.73 18.32 -1.08
C ALA A 32 14.80 19.42 -0.97
N PHE A 33 15.11 19.88 0.25
CA PHE A 33 16.18 20.85 0.51
C PHE A 33 17.59 20.22 0.51
N GLU A 34 17.75 19.01 1.04
CA GLU A 34 19.03 18.29 1.07
C GLU A 34 19.46 17.83 -0.33
N ASN A 35 18.50 17.57 -1.23
CA ASN A 35 18.76 17.18 -2.63
C ASN A 35 18.95 18.38 -3.59
N ILE A 36 19.08 19.61 -3.09
CA ILE A 36 19.44 20.78 -3.91
C ILE A 36 20.96 20.79 -4.16
N ARG A 37 21.43 19.80 -4.92
CA ARG A 37 22.62 19.93 -5.77
C ARG A 37 22.28 19.33 -7.13
N ASP A 38 21.84 20.22 -8.01
CA ASP A 38 21.79 20.13 -9.48
C ASP A 38 21.69 18.72 -10.08
N ILE A 39 20.49 18.12 -10.09
CA ILE A 39 20.16 17.07 -11.05
C ILE A 39 18.73 17.29 -11.54
N ASP A 40 18.58 17.37 -12.87
CA ASP A 40 17.29 17.40 -13.56
C ASP A 40 16.49 16.13 -13.19
N PRO A 41 15.26 16.25 -12.64
CA PRO A 41 14.46 15.12 -12.15
C PRO A 41 14.11 14.04 -13.19
N LEU A 42 14.43 14.24 -14.47
CA LEU A 42 14.20 13.29 -15.54
C LEU A 42 15.34 12.28 -15.77
N ASP A 43 16.56 12.54 -15.30
CA ASP A 43 17.75 11.82 -15.81
C ASP A 43 18.25 10.66 -14.92
N ALA A 44 17.69 10.48 -13.72
CA ALA A 44 18.23 9.50 -12.75
C ALA A 44 17.42 8.20 -12.60
N LEU A 45 16.34 8.00 -13.36
CA LEU A 45 15.39 6.90 -13.15
C LEU A 45 15.65 5.53 -13.80
N PRO A 46 16.66 5.27 -14.66
CA PRO A 46 16.87 3.91 -15.19
C PRO A 46 17.92 3.05 -14.46
N TYR A 47 18.82 3.59 -13.64
CA TYR A 47 20.05 2.85 -13.25
C TYR A 47 20.07 2.23 -11.83
N LEU A 48 18.96 2.27 -11.09
CA LEU A 48 18.91 1.73 -9.71
C LEU A 48 17.87 0.63 -9.50
N MET A 49 17.16 0.21 -10.55
CA MET A 49 16.06 -0.76 -10.43
C MET A 49 16.43 -2.22 -10.77
N ASP A 50 17.61 -2.48 -11.31
CA ASP A 50 17.96 -3.83 -11.78
C ASP A 50 18.69 -4.70 -10.74
N GLU A 51 19.23 -4.14 -9.65
CA GLU A 51 20.04 -4.91 -8.67
C GLU A 51 19.40 -5.12 -7.28
N VAL A 52 18.22 -4.57 -7.01
CA VAL A 52 17.58 -4.66 -5.67
C VAL A 52 16.26 -5.44 -5.72
N GLU A 53 16.19 -6.49 -6.54
CA GLU A 53 14.96 -7.27 -6.73
C GLU A 53 14.84 -8.55 -5.88
N GLN A 54 15.84 -8.92 -5.06
CA GLN A 54 15.84 -10.26 -4.45
C GLN A 54 15.64 -10.37 -2.92
N ASP A 55 15.89 -9.35 -2.10
CA ASP A 55 15.92 -9.54 -0.63
C ASP A 55 15.10 -8.53 0.21
N MET A 56 14.04 -7.93 -0.34
CA MET A 56 13.25 -6.87 0.33
C MET A 56 11.78 -7.25 0.58
N ASP A 57 11.45 -8.54 0.68
CA ASP A 57 10.05 -8.99 0.56
C ASP A 57 9.14 -8.73 1.78
N GLU A 58 9.67 -8.63 3.01
CA GLU A 58 8.81 -8.46 4.21
C GLU A 58 8.78 -7.03 4.77
N LEU A 59 9.90 -6.32 4.76
CA LEU A 59 9.99 -4.96 5.34
C LEU A 59 9.44 -3.90 4.37
N ALA A 60 9.64 -4.06 3.06
CA ALA A 60 9.19 -3.11 2.05
C ALA A 60 7.66 -3.05 1.96
N VAL A 61 6.95 -4.17 2.17
CA VAL A 61 5.48 -4.22 2.05
C VAL A 61 4.78 -3.40 3.14
N ALA A 62 5.37 -3.28 4.33
CA ALA A 62 4.87 -2.41 5.39
C ALA A 62 5.05 -0.91 5.06
N THR A 63 6.11 -0.56 4.32
CA THR A 63 6.51 0.80 3.96
C THR A 63 6.08 1.23 2.54
N LEU A 64 5.52 0.34 1.72
CA LEU A 64 5.03 0.66 0.37
C LEU A 64 4.11 1.88 0.45
N MET A 65 4.55 3.00 -0.12
CA MET A 65 3.69 4.15 -0.39
C MET A 65 2.80 3.84 -1.58
N TYR A 66 1.53 4.28 -1.53
CA TYR A 66 0.66 4.14 -2.69
C TYR A 66 1.15 5.05 -3.83
N ASN A 67 1.32 4.47 -5.01
CA ASN A 67 1.67 5.11 -6.26
C ASN A 67 0.69 4.61 -7.34
N PRO A 68 -0.12 5.49 -7.96
CA PRO A 68 -1.08 5.12 -9.00
C PRO A 68 -0.47 4.36 -10.19
N LYS A 69 0.81 4.62 -10.50
CA LYS A 69 1.54 4.01 -11.61
C LYS A 69 2.16 2.64 -11.27
N MET A 70 2.07 2.18 -10.03
CA MET A 70 2.65 0.88 -9.66
C MET A 70 1.89 -0.29 -10.33
N THR A 71 2.55 -1.44 -10.44
CA THR A 71 1.95 -2.65 -11.02
C THR A 71 0.78 -3.16 -10.18
N ALA A 72 -0.13 -3.90 -10.80
CA ALA A 72 -1.26 -4.51 -10.08
C ALA A 72 -0.80 -5.45 -8.94
N GLU A 73 0.33 -6.15 -9.10
CA GLU A 73 0.92 -6.97 -8.03
C GLU A 73 1.32 -6.11 -6.83
N LYS A 74 2.07 -5.02 -7.07
CA LYS A 74 2.46 -4.09 -6.01
C LYS A 74 1.24 -3.44 -5.34
N LYS A 75 0.17 -3.14 -6.10
CA LYS A 75 -1.10 -2.65 -5.54
C LYS A 75 -1.74 -3.68 -4.61
N ILE A 76 -1.77 -4.94 -4.98
CA ILE A 76 -2.31 -6.03 -4.15
C ILE A 76 -1.49 -6.20 -2.87
N LEU A 77 -0.16 -6.24 -2.98
CA LEU A 77 0.73 -6.35 -1.82
C LEU A 77 0.56 -5.15 -0.86
N PHE A 78 0.53 -3.94 -1.41
CA PHE A 78 0.27 -2.72 -0.63
C PHE A 78 -1.04 -2.83 0.15
N VAL A 79 -2.14 -3.20 -0.53
CA VAL A 79 -3.46 -3.29 0.12
C VAL A 79 -3.47 -4.37 1.20
N LEU A 80 -2.99 -5.58 0.88
CA LEU A 80 -2.92 -6.67 1.85
C LEU A 80 -1.99 -6.35 3.03
N GLY A 81 -0.95 -5.54 2.82
CA GLY A 81 -0.12 -5.00 3.91
C GLY A 81 -0.92 -4.15 4.91
N LYS A 82 -1.96 -3.43 4.44
CA LYS A 82 -2.83 -2.58 5.25
C LYS A 82 -4.03 -3.33 5.85
N ILE A 83 -4.74 -4.13 5.06
CA ILE A 83 -5.97 -4.84 5.52
C ILE A 83 -5.68 -6.24 6.10
N LYS A 84 -4.44 -6.71 5.98
CA LYS A 84 -3.94 -8.04 6.40
C LYS A 84 -4.52 -9.24 5.67
N ARG A 85 -5.82 -9.25 5.39
CA ARG A 85 -6.49 -10.29 4.59
C ARG A 85 -7.72 -9.73 3.88
N GLY A 86 -8.04 -10.23 2.70
CA GLY A 86 -9.23 -9.79 1.96
C GLY A 86 -9.46 -10.56 0.66
N THR A 87 -10.70 -10.50 0.17
CA THR A 87 -11.07 -10.98 -1.16
C THR A 87 -10.59 -10.00 -2.24
N ALA A 88 -10.67 -10.42 -3.51
CA ALA A 88 -10.38 -9.53 -4.64
C ALA A 88 -11.30 -8.28 -4.64
N LEU A 89 -12.52 -8.40 -4.13
CA LEU A 89 -13.44 -7.28 -3.98
C LEU A 89 -12.94 -6.30 -2.92
N ASP A 90 -12.56 -6.80 -1.74
CA ASP A 90 -12.03 -5.96 -0.65
C ASP A 90 -10.78 -5.19 -1.09
N ILE A 91 -9.90 -5.84 -1.87
CA ILE A 91 -8.71 -5.21 -2.43
C ILE A 91 -9.09 -4.09 -3.42
N THR A 92 -10.08 -4.36 -4.29
CA THR A 92 -10.57 -3.40 -5.28
C THR A 92 -11.21 -2.18 -4.61
N GLU A 93 -12.08 -2.40 -3.62
CA GLU A 93 -12.75 -1.32 -2.89
C GLU A 93 -11.75 -0.43 -2.15
N TYR A 94 -10.70 -1.03 -1.58
CA TYR A 94 -9.63 -0.26 -0.96
C TYR A 94 -8.93 0.64 -1.99
N LEU A 95 -8.58 0.11 -3.16
CA LEU A 95 -7.93 0.87 -4.23
C LEU A 95 -8.79 2.03 -4.73
N LEU A 96 -10.09 1.80 -4.94
CA LEU A 96 -11.04 2.86 -5.34
C LEU A 96 -11.17 3.97 -4.28
N ARG A 97 -10.95 3.65 -3.01
CA ARG A 97 -11.00 4.63 -1.91
C ARG A 97 -9.75 5.51 -1.85
N VAL A 98 -8.57 4.94 -2.12
CA VAL A 98 -7.30 5.65 -2.04
C VAL A 98 -6.91 6.33 -3.35
N ASP A 99 -7.39 5.83 -4.48
CA ASP A 99 -7.10 6.35 -5.82
C ASP A 99 -8.38 6.80 -6.51
N LYS A 100 -8.64 8.12 -6.42
CA LYS A 100 -9.83 8.75 -7.00
C LYS A 100 -9.79 8.85 -8.52
N ASP A 101 -8.64 8.61 -9.14
CA ASP A 101 -8.48 8.69 -10.59
C ASP A 101 -8.91 7.39 -11.28
N ILE A 102 -9.15 6.31 -10.53
CA ILE A 102 -9.70 5.06 -11.05
C ILE A 102 -11.19 5.24 -11.35
N LYS A 103 -11.53 5.30 -12.63
CA LYS A 103 -12.92 5.48 -13.10
C LYS A 103 -13.67 4.17 -13.33
N ASP A 104 -12.95 3.11 -13.70
CA ASP A 104 -13.56 1.81 -14.03
C ASP A 104 -13.28 0.76 -12.94
N GLY A 105 -14.19 0.68 -11.98
CA GLY A 105 -14.11 -0.30 -10.89
C GLY A 105 -14.31 -1.74 -11.36
N LYS A 106 -15.06 -1.98 -12.44
CA LYS A 106 -15.30 -3.33 -12.95
C LYS A 106 -14.04 -3.90 -13.59
N ALA A 107 -13.40 -3.12 -14.48
CA ALA A 107 -12.14 -3.51 -15.10
C ALA A 107 -11.03 -3.69 -14.05
N LEU A 108 -11.01 -2.84 -13.01
CA LEU A 108 -10.10 -3.02 -11.89
C LEU A 108 -10.35 -4.35 -11.16
N TYR A 109 -11.60 -4.66 -10.82
CA TYR A 109 -11.95 -5.91 -10.12
C TYR A 109 -11.52 -7.16 -10.90
N GLU A 110 -11.78 -7.20 -12.21
CA GLU A 110 -11.38 -8.30 -13.09
C GLU A 110 -9.85 -8.46 -13.10
N ARG A 111 -9.12 -7.34 -13.20
CA ARG A 111 -7.66 -7.33 -13.15
C ARG A 111 -7.12 -7.80 -11.79
N ILE A 112 -7.68 -7.34 -10.68
CA ILE A 112 -7.26 -7.75 -9.33
C ILE A 112 -7.53 -9.22 -9.09
N THR A 113 -8.69 -9.73 -9.54
CA THR A 113 -9.04 -11.15 -9.44
C THR A 113 -8.04 -12.02 -10.19
N TYR A 114 -7.72 -11.65 -11.43
CA TYR A 114 -6.75 -12.36 -12.26
C TYR A 114 -5.35 -12.35 -11.64
N VAL A 115 -4.86 -11.18 -11.25
CA VAL A 115 -3.49 -11.02 -10.70
C VAL A 115 -3.36 -11.71 -9.35
N SER A 116 -4.35 -11.60 -8.45
CA SER A 116 -4.32 -12.31 -7.15
C SER A 116 -4.27 -13.82 -7.32
N SER A 117 -5.04 -14.36 -8.27
CA SER A 117 -5.02 -15.79 -8.60
C SER A 117 -3.66 -16.23 -9.14
N ARG A 118 -3.03 -15.40 -9.98
CA ARG A 118 -1.69 -15.65 -10.51
C ARG A 118 -0.63 -15.58 -9.42
N MET A 119 -0.69 -14.59 -8.54
CA MET A 119 0.24 -14.44 -7.41
C MET A 119 0.15 -15.62 -6.44
N PHE A 120 -1.04 -16.15 -6.19
CA PHE A 120 -1.22 -17.40 -5.44
C PHE A 120 -0.57 -18.59 -6.15
N LYS A 121 -0.76 -18.75 -7.47
CA LYS A 121 -0.11 -19.83 -8.23
C LYS A 121 1.42 -19.77 -8.21
N PHE A 122 1.99 -18.57 -8.11
CA PHE A 122 3.43 -18.34 -7.97
C PHE A 122 3.89 -18.24 -6.52
N ASP A 123 3.08 -18.70 -5.57
CA ASP A 123 3.44 -18.82 -4.16
C ASP A 123 3.75 -17.50 -3.42
N LYS A 124 3.42 -16.35 -4.04
CA LYS A 124 3.60 -14.99 -3.47
C LYS A 124 2.52 -14.58 -2.46
N LEU A 125 1.35 -15.23 -2.51
CA LEU A 125 0.23 -14.99 -1.60
C LEU A 125 -0.25 -16.32 -1.03
N ALA A 126 -0.78 -16.28 0.18
CA ALA A 126 -1.53 -17.38 0.75
C ALA A 126 -3.05 -17.16 0.56
N VAL A 127 -3.80 -18.27 0.51
CA VAL A 127 -5.25 -18.25 0.31
C VAL A 127 -5.94 -19.10 1.35
N SER A 128 -7.00 -18.56 1.93
CA SER A 128 -8.00 -19.31 2.71
C SER A 128 -9.34 -19.26 2.00
N LYS A 129 -10.14 -20.32 2.14
CA LYS A 129 -11.51 -20.33 1.63
C LYS A 129 -12.48 -19.87 2.72
N ASP A 130 -13.30 -18.88 2.37
CA ASP A 130 -14.48 -18.51 3.15
C ASP A 130 -15.72 -18.78 2.29
N GLY A 131 -16.34 -19.94 2.53
CA GLY A 131 -17.38 -20.49 1.66
C GLY A 131 -16.89 -20.70 0.22
N LYS A 132 -17.47 -19.96 -0.73
CA LYS A 132 -17.10 -20.00 -2.16
C LYS A 132 -16.05 -18.95 -2.56
N LYS A 133 -15.64 -18.08 -1.64
CA LYS A 133 -14.74 -16.95 -1.92
C LYS A 133 -13.31 -17.28 -1.52
N ASN A 134 -12.35 -16.84 -2.34
CA ASN A 134 -10.94 -16.85 -2.01
C ASN A 134 -10.60 -15.58 -1.21
N VAL A 135 -10.03 -15.76 -0.02
CA VAL A 135 -9.50 -14.70 0.83
C VAL A 135 -7.98 -14.77 0.78
N TYR A 136 -7.35 -13.73 0.27
CA TYR A 136 -5.91 -13.62 0.08
C TYR A 136 -5.27 -12.92 1.28
N TYR A 137 -4.04 -13.32 1.62
CA TYR A 137 -3.20 -12.67 2.63
C TYR A 137 -1.72 -12.84 2.27
N LEU A 138 -0.89 -11.94 2.81
CA LEU A 138 0.57 -12.06 2.71
C LEU A 138 1.01 -13.25 3.55
N LYS A 139 2.03 -13.97 3.09
CA LYS A 139 2.67 -15.00 3.91
C LYS A 139 3.38 -14.39 5.11
#